data_AF-A0A970DTK3-F1
#
_entry.id   AF-A0A970DTK3-F1
#
_cell.length_a   1.000
_cell.length_b   1.000
_cell.length_c   1.000
_cell.angle_alpha   90.00
_cell.angle_beta   90.00
_cell.angle_gamma   90.00
#
_symmetry.space_group_name_H-M   'P 1'
#
loop_
_entity.id
_entity.type
_entity.pdbx_description
1 polymer ?
#
loop_
_entity_poly.entity_id
_entity_poly.type
_entity_poly.pdbx_seq_one_letter_code
_entity_poly.pdbx_strand_id
1 'polypeptide(L)'
;MIKNNLLDTKLLELSQILKKVLEYKSKYEYEDGLFELKKAYKQLLGLNGDLVEKLNIEDVMALVSAHEAAEVYKLIILTKILEAESDIYDSKNDIGKAINFKLKSLQVFNRAILLDKETTLNTSKESIDQIIEYLNTYEIHAKAYEIIMEHFELMGRFDKAEDAFYDLLEENKYNTEIIKLGINFYSRLLEKEKDELDKGNLTFLEVKEGLEYLQGLQM
;
A
#
# COMPACT_ATOMS: atom_id res chain seq x y z
N MET A 1 22.15 16.15 -12.20
CA MET A 1 21.22 17.14 -12.80
C MET A 1 20.20 16.54 -13.78
N ILE A 2 20.54 15.57 -14.64
CA ILE A 2 19.60 15.03 -15.66
C ILE A 2 18.49 14.14 -15.05
N LYS A 3 18.78 13.31 -14.03
CA LYS A 3 17.80 12.40 -13.39
C LYS A 3 16.63 13.13 -12.72
N ASN A 4 16.89 14.22 -11.99
CA ASN A 4 15.84 14.98 -11.30
C ASN A 4 14.86 15.64 -12.29
N ASN A 5 15.37 16.13 -13.43
CA ASN A 5 14.52 16.73 -14.47
C ASN A 5 13.56 15.70 -15.13
N LEU A 6 14.01 14.45 -15.34
CA LEU A 6 13.15 13.40 -15.88
C LEU A 6 12.05 13.00 -14.89
N LEU A 7 12.39 12.88 -13.60
CA LEU A 7 11.43 12.63 -12.53
C LEU A 7 10.35 13.71 -12.48
N ASP A 8 10.77 14.97 -12.39
CA ASP A 8 9.87 16.12 -12.32
C ASP A 8 8.95 16.18 -13.55
N THR A 9 9.49 15.90 -14.73
CA THR A 9 8.71 15.84 -15.97
C THR A 9 7.65 14.73 -15.91
N LYS A 10 8.01 13.53 -15.45
CA LYS A 10 7.07 12.40 -15.38
C LYS A 10 6.00 12.58 -14.31
N LEU A 11 6.33 13.21 -13.18
CA LEU A 11 5.35 13.57 -12.16
C LEU A 11 4.41 14.69 -12.62
N LEU A 12 4.91 15.64 -13.42
CA LEU A 12 4.07 16.66 -14.04
C LEU A 12 3.10 16.05 -15.08
N GLU A 13 3.59 15.15 -15.94
CA GLU A 13 2.75 14.39 -16.88
C GLU A 13 1.66 13.61 -16.13
N LEU A 14 2.03 12.91 -15.05
CA LEU A 14 1.09 12.20 -14.18
C LEU A 14 0.03 13.14 -13.61
N SER A 15 0.43 14.29 -13.06
CA SER A 15 -0.49 15.28 -12.48
C SER A 15 -1.53 15.76 -13.49
N GLN A 16 -1.12 16.02 -14.74
CA GLN A 16 -2.03 16.41 -15.81
C GLN A 16 -3.02 15.30 -16.18
N ILE A 17 -2.55 14.05 -16.25
CA ILE A 17 -3.41 12.88 -16.48
C ILE A 17 -4.43 12.73 -15.35
N LEU A 18 -3.97 12.77 -14.09
CA LEU A 18 -4.86 12.62 -12.93
C LEU A 18 -5.91 13.74 -12.88
N LYS A 19 -5.53 14.98 -13.21
CA LYS A 19 -6.50 16.08 -13.33
C LYS A 19 -7.58 15.76 -14.37
N LYS A 20 -7.20 15.28 -15.54
CA LYS A 20 -8.15 14.90 -16.60
C LYS A 20 -9.06 13.74 -16.17
N VAL A 21 -8.52 12.77 -15.44
CA VAL A 21 -9.28 11.65 -14.87
C VAL A 21 -10.30 12.15 -13.85
N LEU A 22 -9.94 13.10 -12.99
CA LEU A 22 -10.88 13.74 -12.06
C LEU A 22 -12.00 14.49 -12.81
N GLU A 23 -11.67 15.18 -13.91
CA GLU A 23 -12.67 15.83 -14.76
C GLU A 23 -13.66 14.80 -15.35
N TYR A 24 -13.18 13.69 -15.90
CA TYR A 24 -14.03 12.59 -16.37
C TYR A 24 -14.92 12.03 -15.26
N LYS A 25 -14.34 11.78 -14.07
CA LYS A 25 -15.08 11.29 -12.90
C LYS A 25 -16.20 12.25 -12.51
N SER A 26 -15.94 13.57 -12.48
CA SER A 26 -16.94 14.60 -12.14
C SER A 26 -18.11 14.67 -13.13
N LYS A 27 -17.91 14.18 -14.35
CA LYS A 27 -18.93 14.10 -15.41
C LYS A 27 -19.58 12.72 -15.51
N TYR A 28 -19.24 11.79 -14.63
CA TYR A 28 -19.66 10.38 -14.67
C TYR A 28 -19.16 9.64 -15.94
N GLU A 29 -18.14 10.16 -16.61
CA GLU A 29 -17.51 9.61 -17.83
C GLU A 29 -16.44 8.57 -17.44
N TYR A 30 -16.83 7.55 -16.68
CA TYR A 30 -15.88 6.65 -16.02
C TYR A 30 -15.01 5.81 -16.96
N GLU A 31 -15.56 5.36 -18.09
CA GLU A 31 -14.82 4.56 -19.07
C GLU A 31 -13.72 5.39 -19.76
N ASP A 32 -13.98 6.67 -20.02
CA ASP A 32 -12.98 7.58 -20.56
C ASP A 32 -11.85 7.84 -19.55
N GLY A 33 -12.20 7.96 -18.26
CA GLY A 33 -11.24 8.03 -17.17
C GLY A 33 -10.35 6.78 -17.09
N LEU A 34 -10.94 5.58 -17.12
CA LEU A 34 -10.20 4.31 -17.13
C LEU A 34 -9.33 4.17 -18.38
N PHE A 35 -9.83 4.58 -19.55
CA PHE A 35 -9.07 4.55 -20.79
C PHE A 35 -7.84 5.49 -20.74
N GLU A 36 -7.97 6.65 -20.11
CA GLU A 36 -6.84 7.54 -19.88
C GLU A 36 -5.80 6.92 -18.94
N LEU A 37 -6.21 6.25 -17.87
CA LEU A 37 -5.31 5.53 -16.96
C LEU A 37 -4.59 4.36 -17.67
N LYS A 38 -5.27 3.63 -18.56
CA LYS A 38 -4.65 2.60 -19.42
C LYS A 38 -3.54 3.15 -20.30
N LYS A 39 -3.71 4.36 -20.85
CA LYS A 39 -2.65 5.06 -21.59
C LYS A 39 -1.51 5.48 -20.68
N ALA A 40 -1.81 5.93 -19.47
CA ALA A 40 -0.81 6.35 -18.49
C ALA A 40 0.16 5.21 -18.15
N TYR A 41 -0.34 3.98 -17.96
CA TYR A 41 0.50 2.79 -17.79
C TYR A 41 1.53 2.64 -18.91
N LYS A 42 1.12 2.84 -20.16
CA LYS A 42 2.03 2.71 -21.30
C LYS A 42 3.01 3.88 -21.41
N GLN A 43 2.53 5.10 -21.25
CA GLN A 43 3.31 6.33 -21.43
C GLN A 43 4.34 6.54 -20.31
N LEU A 44 3.96 6.27 -19.06
CA LEU A 44 4.77 6.58 -17.89
C LEU A 44 5.59 5.39 -17.40
N LEU A 45 5.07 4.17 -17.56
CA LEU A 45 5.68 2.95 -17.02
C LEU A 45 6.09 1.95 -18.11
N GLY A 46 5.71 2.18 -19.37
CA GLY A 46 5.96 1.23 -20.46
C GLY A 46 5.07 -0.02 -20.44
N LEU A 47 4.15 -0.12 -19.48
CA LEU A 47 3.29 -1.28 -19.23
C LEU A 47 2.05 -1.30 -20.12
N ASN A 48 1.49 -2.49 -20.31
CA ASN A 48 0.14 -2.62 -20.85
C ASN A 48 -0.87 -2.56 -19.69
N GLY A 49 -1.72 -1.54 -19.67
CA GLY A 49 -2.73 -1.35 -18.61
C GLY A 49 -3.68 -2.54 -18.44
N ASP A 50 -4.02 -3.25 -19.53
CA ASP A 50 -4.89 -4.43 -19.45
C ASP A 50 -4.23 -5.62 -18.72
N LEU A 51 -2.89 -5.65 -18.64
CA LEU A 51 -2.18 -6.65 -17.85
C LEU A 51 -2.18 -6.31 -16.36
N VAL A 52 -2.16 -5.02 -16.00
CA VAL A 52 -2.12 -4.59 -14.59
C VAL A 52 -3.40 -5.00 -13.84
N GLU A 53 -4.55 -4.95 -14.51
CA GLU A 53 -5.82 -5.42 -13.95
C GLU A 53 -5.77 -6.94 -13.67
N LYS A 54 -5.20 -7.73 -14.59
CA LYS A 54 -5.25 -9.19 -14.58
C LYS A 54 -4.16 -9.87 -13.74
N LEU A 55 -3.01 -9.25 -13.61
CA LEU A 55 -1.87 -9.81 -12.89
C LEU A 55 -1.97 -9.53 -11.39
N ASN A 56 -1.29 -10.35 -10.59
CA ASN A 56 -1.02 -10.01 -9.21
C ASN A 56 -0.01 -8.83 -9.16
N ILE A 57 0.02 -8.11 -8.04
CA ILE A 57 0.81 -6.89 -7.96
C ILE A 57 2.32 -7.15 -8.00
N GLU A 58 2.78 -8.30 -7.49
CA GLU A 58 4.19 -8.68 -7.49
C GLU A 58 4.72 -8.83 -8.92
N ASP A 59 3.96 -9.49 -9.78
CA ASP A 59 4.29 -9.62 -11.20
C ASP A 59 4.29 -8.26 -11.90
N VAL A 60 3.34 -7.37 -11.57
CA VAL A 60 3.31 -6.01 -12.11
C VAL A 60 4.55 -5.22 -11.67
N MET A 61 4.92 -5.27 -10.39
CA MET A 61 6.11 -4.62 -9.87
C MET A 61 7.39 -5.16 -10.52
N ALA A 62 7.49 -6.49 -10.71
CA ALA A 62 8.62 -7.11 -11.39
C ALA A 62 8.79 -6.60 -12.83
N LEU A 63 7.69 -6.38 -13.56
CA LEU A 63 7.72 -5.80 -14.91
C LEU A 63 8.16 -4.34 -14.92
N VAL A 64 7.82 -3.56 -13.88
CA VAL A 64 8.24 -2.16 -13.74
C VAL A 64 9.73 -2.04 -13.38
N SER A 65 10.23 -2.97 -12.56
CA SER A 65 11.61 -2.98 -12.04
C SER A 65 12.64 -3.61 -12.99
N ALA A 66 12.24 -4.29 -14.06
CA ALA A 66 13.15 -5.02 -14.96
C ALA A 66 14.10 -4.14 -15.81
N HIS A 67 13.83 -2.84 -15.94
CA HIS A 67 14.62 -1.93 -16.76
C HIS A 67 15.03 -0.67 -15.97
N GLU A 68 16.28 -0.68 -15.49
CA GLU A 68 17.05 0.40 -14.84
C GLU A 68 16.86 0.71 -13.34
N ALA A 69 17.96 1.19 -12.73
CA ALA A 69 18.13 1.59 -11.34
C ALA A 69 17.40 2.90 -10.95
N ALA A 70 16.10 2.96 -11.24
CA ALA A 70 15.24 4.05 -10.82
C ALA A 70 13.83 3.50 -10.48
N GLU A 71 13.83 2.62 -9.48
CA GLU A 71 12.69 1.79 -9.06
C GLU A 71 11.63 2.60 -8.28
N VAL A 72 12.05 3.48 -7.36
CA VAL A 72 11.14 4.19 -6.45
C VAL A 72 10.12 5.06 -7.18
N TYR A 73 10.54 5.92 -8.12
CA TYR A 73 9.59 6.85 -8.75
C TYR A 73 8.56 6.15 -9.64
N LYS A 74 8.93 5.05 -10.29
CA LYS A 74 8.00 4.27 -11.09
C LYS A 74 6.95 3.60 -10.20
N LEU A 75 7.36 3.12 -9.02
CA LEU A 75 6.44 2.61 -8.02
C LEU A 75 5.49 3.71 -7.51
N ILE A 76 5.99 4.93 -7.26
CA ILE A 76 5.13 6.08 -6.91
C ILE A 76 4.09 6.36 -8.00
N ILE A 77 4.51 6.38 -9.28
CA ILE A 77 3.59 6.58 -10.40
C ILE A 77 2.55 5.45 -10.44
N LEU A 78 2.98 4.20 -10.29
CA LEU A 78 2.11 3.03 -10.27
C LEU A 78 1.08 3.12 -9.13
N THR A 79 1.50 3.42 -7.90
CA THR A 79 0.62 3.69 -6.75
C THR A 79 -0.46 4.71 -7.10
N LYS A 80 -0.09 5.86 -7.69
CA LYS A 80 -1.06 6.92 -8.02
C LYS A 80 -2.03 6.56 -9.14
N ILE A 81 -1.60 5.77 -10.12
CA ILE A 81 -2.52 5.27 -11.16
C ILE A 81 -3.52 4.29 -10.53
N LEU A 82 -3.05 3.35 -9.69
CA LEU A 82 -3.90 2.38 -8.99
C LEU A 82 -4.90 3.05 -8.03
N GLU A 83 -4.49 4.10 -7.31
CA GLU A 83 -5.40 4.91 -6.48
C GLU A 83 -6.52 5.52 -7.33
N ALA A 84 -6.18 6.10 -8.48
CA ALA A 84 -7.17 6.69 -9.37
C ALA A 84 -8.13 5.66 -9.98
N GLU A 85 -7.65 4.45 -10.32
CA GLU A 85 -8.52 3.35 -10.75
C GLU A 85 -9.49 2.94 -9.63
N SER A 86 -8.97 2.79 -8.41
CA SER A 86 -9.77 2.49 -7.22
C SER A 86 -10.89 3.52 -7.04
N ASP A 87 -10.58 4.82 -7.11
CA ASP A 87 -11.55 5.90 -6.95
C ASP A 87 -12.63 5.92 -8.05
N ILE A 88 -12.28 5.55 -9.29
CA ILE A 88 -13.26 5.44 -10.38
C ILE A 88 -14.17 4.23 -10.15
N TYR A 89 -13.62 3.08 -9.78
CA TYR A 89 -14.43 1.89 -9.50
C TYR A 89 -15.36 2.09 -8.30
N ASP A 90 -14.89 2.78 -7.26
CA ASP A 90 -15.71 3.20 -6.13
C ASP A 90 -16.89 4.08 -6.59
N SER A 91 -16.62 5.08 -7.44
CA SER A 91 -17.66 5.95 -8.02
C SER A 91 -18.64 5.22 -8.95
N LYS A 92 -18.23 4.08 -9.51
CA LYS A 92 -19.08 3.16 -10.29
C LYS A 92 -19.89 2.20 -9.41
N ASN A 93 -19.68 2.22 -8.09
CA ASN A 93 -20.18 1.23 -7.12
C ASN A 93 -19.65 -0.20 -7.35
N ASP A 94 -18.50 -0.35 -8.02
CA ASP A 94 -17.79 -1.63 -8.14
C ASP A 94 -16.77 -1.74 -7.00
N ILE A 95 -17.29 -1.96 -5.79
CA ILE A 95 -16.52 -1.95 -4.54
C ILE A 95 -15.42 -3.03 -4.55
N GLY A 96 -15.69 -4.19 -5.12
CA GLY A 96 -14.71 -5.27 -5.21
C GLY A 96 -13.46 -4.86 -6.01
N LYS A 97 -13.65 -4.19 -7.14
CA LYS A 97 -12.52 -3.62 -7.89
C LYS A 97 -11.88 -2.44 -7.17
N ALA A 98 -12.68 -1.57 -6.55
CA ALA A 98 -12.16 -0.44 -5.78
C ALA A 98 -11.18 -0.90 -4.69
N ILE A 99 -11.58 -1.87 -3.87
CA ILE A 99 -10.75 -2.46 -2.80
C ILE A 99 -9.51 -3.14 -3.39
N ASN A 100 -9.67 -3.96 -4.44
CA ASN A 100 -8.54 -4.65 -5.08
C ASN A 100 -7.46 -3.66 -5.56
N PHE A 101 -7.85 -2.61 -6.29
CA PHE A 101 -6.91 -1.59 -6.75
C PHE A 101 -6.31 -0.79 -5.59
N LYS A 102 -7.07 -0.57 -4.52
CA LYS A 102 -6.57 0.12 -3.33
C LYS A 102 -5.49 -0.69 -2.60
N LEU A 103 -5.71 -2.00 -2.42
CA LEU A 103 -4.72 -2.90 -1.81
C LEU A 103 -3.46 -3.01 -2.67
N LYS A 104 -3.62 -3.16 -4.01
CA LYS A 104 -2.49 -3.13 -4.94
C LYS A 104 -1.68 -1.85 -4.77
N SER A 105 -2.33 -0.70 -4.67
CA SER A 105 -1.66 0.58 -4.48
C SER A 105 -0.82 0.62 -3.20
N LEU A 106 -1.39 0.14 -2.08
CA LEU A 106 -0.72 0.08 -0.78
C LEU A 106 0.52 -0.83 -0.81
N GLN A 107 0.41 -2.00 -1.45
CA GLN A 107 1.55 -2.92 -1.61
C GLN A 107 2.70 -2.29 -2.42
N VAL A 108 2.36 -1.62 -3.53
CA VAL A 108 3.36 -0.90 -4.35
C VAL A 108 4.02 0.22 -3.54
N PHE A 109 3.23 0.91 -2.72
CA PHE A 109 3.74 1.97 -1.88
C PHE A 109 4.68 1.46 -0.78
N ASN A 110 4.32 0.36 -0.11
CA ASN A 110 5.20 -0.32 0.86
C ASN A 110 6.54 -0.69 0.22
N ARG A 111 6.50 -1.24 -1.01
CA ARG A 111 7.71 -1.54 -1.79
C ARG A 111 8.52 -0.29 -2.10
N ALA A 112 7.87 0.84 -2.42
CA ALA A 112 8.54 2.11 -2.68
C ALA A 112 9.26 2.63 -1.43
N ILE A 113 8.64 2.55 -0.24
CA ILE A 113 9.24 2.95 1.04
C ILE A 113 10.52 2.16 1.29
N LEU A 114 10.48 0.83 1.15
CA LEU A 114 11.63 -0.05 1.36
C LEU A 114 12.83 0.29 0.48
N LEU A 115 12.59 0.88 -0.69
CA LEU A 115 13.62 1.24 -1.67
C LEU A 115 14.10 2.69 -1.56
N ASP A 116 13.35 3.56 -0.88
CA ASP A 116 13.65 4.99 -0.75
C ASP A 116 14.74 5.23 0.29
N LYS A 117 16.00 5.20 -0.16
CA LYS A 117 17.19 5.39 0.69
C LYS A 117 17.40 6.82 1.19
N GLU A 118 16.67 7.81 0.65
CA GLU A 118 16.93 9.25 0.89
C GLU A 118 15.72 10.00 1.50
N THR A 119 14.71 9.32 2.04
CA THR A 119 13.52 9.95 2.67
C THR A 119 12.73 10.90 1.75
N THR A 120 12.70 10.59 0.45
CA THR A 120 11.95 11.33 -0.58
C THR A 120 10.44 11.26 -0.38
N LEU A 121 9.93 10.20 0.26
CA LEU A 121 8.50 9.89 0.43
C LEU A 121 7.78 10.61 1.59
N ASN A 122 8.38 11.65 2.18
CA ASN A 122 7.76 12.35 3.31
C ASN A 122 6.41 13.03 2.97
N THR A 123 6.11 13.27 1.69
CA THR A 123 4.88 13.94 1.21
C THR A 123 3.68 13.03 0.94
N SER A 124 3.81 11.71 1.03
CA SER A 124 2.72 10.76 0.73
C SER A 124 2.10 10.07 1.95
N LYS A 125 2.48 10.48 3.17
CA LYS A 125 2.00 9.87 4.43
C LYS A 125 0.51 10.14 4.71
N GLU A 126 0.03 11.35 4.39
CA GLU A 126 -1.37 11.76 4.65
C GLU A 126 -2.39 11.06 3.76
N SER A 127 -1.99 10.66 2.55
CA SER A 127 -2.87 9.99 1.58
C SER A 127 -3.21 8.55 1.99
N ILE A 128 -2.46 7.94 2.91
CA ILE A 128 -2.54 6.49 3.18
C ILE A 128 -3.35 6.19 4.43
N ASP A 129 -3.35 7.07 5.43
CA ASP A 129 -4.26 6.91 6.55
C ASP A 129 -5.73 6.91 6.07
N GLN A 130 -6.04 7.70 5.03
CA GLN A 130 -7.33 7.69 4.34
C GLN A 130 -7.61 6.38 3.59
N ILE A 131 -6.56 5.75 3.04
CA ILE A 131 -6.68 4.45 2.38
C ILE A 131 -7.02 3.37 3.39
N ILE A 132 -6.34 3.37 4.54
CA ILE A 132 -6.56 2.38 5.59
C ILE A 132 -7.93 2.58 6.23
N GLU A 133 -8.32 3.83 6.51
CA GLU A 133 -9.66 4.15 7.00
C GLU A 133 -10.75 3.67 6.02
N TYR A 134 -10.58 3.93 4.71
CA TYR A 134 -11.47 3.41 3.68
C TYR A 134 -11.55 1.88 3.70
N LEU A 135 -10.40 1.19 3.75
CA LEU A 135 -10.37 -0.29 3.77
C LEU A 135 -11.06 -0.87 5.01
N ASN A 136 -10.90 -0.23 6.18
CA ASN A 136 -11.53 -0.66 7.43
C ASN A 136 -13.06 -0.46 7.45
N THR A 137 -13.64 0.29 6.50
CA THR A 137 -15.10 0.39 6.37
C THR A 137 -15.76 -0.83 5.71
N TYR A 138 -14.96 -1.76 5.19
CA TYR A 138 -15.44 -2.96 4.50
C TYR A 138 -14.93 -4.24 5.16
N GLU A 139 -15.67 -5.33 5.02
CA GLU A 139 -15.16 -6.67 5.34
C GLU A 139 -14.06 -7.02 4.32
N ILE A 140 -12.81 -6.93 4.75
CA ILE A 140 -11.64 -7.24 3.94
C ILE A 140 -11.05 -8.60 4.31
N HIS A 141 -10.45 -9.28 3.34
CA HIS A 141 -9.85 -10.59 3.59
C HIS A 141 -8.58 -10.47 4.45
N ALA A 142 -8.19 -11.54 5.15
CA ALA A 142 -7.01 -11.57 6.02
C ALA A 142 -5.74 -11.00 5.38
N LYS A 143 -5.54 -11.28 4.09
CA LYS A 143 -4.40 -10.76 3.31
C LYS A 143 -4.36 -9.22 3.23
N ALA A 144 -5.50 -8.55 3.32
CA ALA A 144 -5.58 -7.09 3.34
C ALA A 144 -5.03 -6.52 4.66
N TYR A 145 -5.37 -7.14 5.79
CA TYR A 145 -4.82 -6.77 7.10
C TYR A 145 -3.30 -6.98 7.15
N GLU A 146 -2.77 -8.06 6.57
CA GLU A 146 -1.32 -8.26 6.46
C GLU A 146 -0.62 -7.07 5.77
N ILE A 147 -1.20 -6.57 4.67
CA ILE A 147 -0.66 -5.42 3.92
C ILE A 147 -0.74 -4.13 4.75
N ILE A 148 -1.83 -3.94 5.49
CA ILE A 148 -2.04 -2.78 6.37
C ILE A 148 -1.05 -2.81 7.55
N MET A 149 -0.87 -3.96 8.18
CA MET A 149 0.12 -4.17 9.25
C MET A 149 1.53 -3.88 8.75
N GLU A 150 1.91 -4.44 7.61
CA GLU A 150 3.22 -4.18 6.98
C GLU A 150 3.42 -2.68 6.74
N HIS A 151 2.38 -1.99 6.25
CA HIS A 151 2.45 -0.54 6.05
C HIS A 151 2.75 0.20 7.36
N PHE A 152 1.99 -0.08 8.42
CA PHE A 152 2.18 0.59 9.70
C PHE A 152 3.57 0.30 10.31
N GLU A 153 4.06 -0.93 10.19
CA GLU A 153 5.41 -1.31 10.62
C GLU A 153 6.50 -0.54 9.86
N LEU A 154 6.38 -0.41 8.53
CA LEU A 154 7.32 0.36 7.70
C LEU A 154 7.35 1.86 8.06
N MET A 155 6.22 2.37 8.54
CA MET A 155 6.08 3.75 8.98
C MET A 155 6.50 3.98 10.44
N GLY A 156 6.90 2.93 11.15
CA GLY A 156 7.23 2.98 12.57
C GLY A 156 6.02 3.25 13.48
N ARG A 157 4.80 2.96 13.01
CA ARG A 157 3.55 3.12 13.78
C ARG A 157 3.11 1.77 14.32
N PHE A 158 3.89 1.26 15.29
CA PHE A 158 3.74 -0.12 15.76
C PHE A 158 2.45 -0.36 16.53
N ASP A 159 1.97 0.64 17.28
CA ASP A 159 0.64 0.68 17.88
C ASP A 159 -0.48 0.35 16.87
N LYS A 160 -0.49 1.05 15.74
CA LYS A 160 -1.50 0.84 14.70
C LYS A 160 -1.36 -0.50 13.98
N ALA A 161 -0.13 -1.01 13.86
CA ALA A 161 0.10 -2.35 13.32
C ALA A 161 -0.46 -3.42 14.26
N GLU A 162 -0.33 -3.21 15.58
CA GLU A 162 -0.88 -4.07 16.62
C GLU A 162 -2.42 -4.03 16.64
N ASP A 163 -3.03 -2.84 16.56
CA ASP A 163 -4.49 -2.69 16.47
C ASP A 163 -5.05 -3.49 15.27
N ALA A 164 -4.46 -3.31 14.09
CA ALA A 164 -4.87 -4.02 12.88
C ALA A 164 -4.66 -5.54 12.99
N PHE A 165 -3.65 -5.99 13.74
CA PHE A 165 -3.44 -7.40 14.03
C PHE A 165 -4.54 -7.99 14.91
N TYR A 166 -4.92 -7.29 15.98
CA TYR A 166 -5.96 -7.78 16.89
C TYR A 166 -7.34 -7.79 16.22
N ASP A 167 -7.66 -6.79 15.40
CA ASP A 167 -8.86 -6.82 14.55
C ASP A 167 -8.89 -8.10 13.69
N LEU A 168 -7.78 -8.41 13.01
CA LEU A 168 -7.64 -9.61 12.19
C LEU A 168 -7.79 -10.90 13.02
N LEU A 169 -7.21 -10.94 14.22
CA LEU A 169 -7.24 -12.09 15.12
C LEU A 169 -8.66 -12.38 15.62
N GLU A 170 -9.41 -11.34 15.99
CA GLU A 170 -10.79 -11.44 16.47
C GLU A 170 -11.74 -11.92 15.36
N GLU A 171 -11.68 -11.33 14.17
CA GLU A 171 -12.54 -11.71 13.04
C GLU A 171 -12.37 -13.17 12.62
N ASN A 172 -11.16 -13.69 12.75
CA ASN A 172 -10.80 -15.04 12.31
C ASN A 172 -10.74 -16.05 13.46
N LYS A 173 -11.31 -15.72 14.63
CA LYS A 173 -11.48 -16.61 15.77
C LYS A 173 -10.18 -17.33 16.17
N TYR A 174 -9.09 -16.58 16.26
CA TYR A 174 -7.79 -17.12 16.73
C TYR A 174 -7.26 -18.25 15.83
N ASN A 175 -7.39 -18.10 14.51
CA ASN A 175 -6.81 -19.03 13.54
C ASN A 175 -5.27 -19.14 13.74
N THR A 176 -4.74 -20.37 13.71
CA THR A 176 -3.32 -20.66 13.89
C THR A 176 -2.41 -19.88 12.93
N GLU A 177 -2.80 -19.67 11.67
CA GLU A 177 -1.99 -18.90 10.71
C GLU A 177 -1.91 -17.42 11.08
N ILE A 178 -2.96 -16.84 11.64
CA ILE A 178 -2.97 -15.45 12.10
C ILE A 178 -2.17 -15.31 13.39
N ILE A 179 -2.25 -16.30 14.29
CA ILE A 179 -1.37 -16.33 15.47
C ILE A 179 0.11 -16.36 15.03
N LYS A 180 0.47 -17.16 14.02
CA LYS A 180 1.83 -17.17 13.45
C LYS A 180 2.23 -15.82 12.86
N LEU A 181 1.31 -15.13 12.18
CA LEU A 181 1.53 -13.78 11.68
C LEU A 181 1.90 -12.81 12.82
N GLY A 182 1.12 -12.81 13.90
CA GLY A 182 1.38 -11.98 15.08
C GLY A 182 2.71 -12.31 15.77
N ILE A 183 3.03 -13.60 15.91
CA ILE A 183 4.33 -14.04 16.45
C ILE A 183 5.47 -13.50 15.58
N ASN A 184 5.36 -13.60 14.26
CA ASN A 184 6.37 -13.06 13.35
C ASN A 184 6.48 -11.53 13.45
N PHE A 185 5.35 -10.83 13.62
CA PHE A 185 5.32 -9.37 13.83
C PHE A 185 6.07 -8.97 15.10
N TYR A 186 5.68 -9.49 16.27
CA TYR A 186 6.38 -9.16 17.52
C TYR A 186 7.84 -9.62 17.53
N SER A 187 8.17 -10.74 16.86
CA SER A 187 9.57 -11.18 16.73
C SER A 187 10.43 -10.17 15.97
N ARG A 188 9.90 -9.55 14.90
CA ARG A 188 10.61 -8.46 14.20
C ARG A 188 10.73 -7.22 15.08
N LEU A 189 9.72 -6.89 15.88
CA LEU A 189 9.77 -5.76 16.80
C LEU A 189 10.79 -5.93 17.92
N LEU A 190 11.06 -7.17 18.38
CA LEU A 190 12.11 -7.44 19.35
C LEU A 190 13.53 -7.18 18.81
N GLU A 191 13.71 -7.12 17.50
CA GLU A 191 14.98 -6.75 16.86
C GLU A 191 15.16 -5.23 16.76
N LYS A 192 14.14 -4.43 17.13
CA LYS A 192 14.19 -2.96 17.10
C LYS A 192 14.79 -2.38 18.37
N GLU A 193 15.39 -1.21 18.22
CA GLU A 193 15.89 -0.43 19.36
C GLU A 193 14.72 0.11 20.19
N LYS A 194 14.91 0.19 21.51
CA LYS A 194 13.85 0.67 22.42
C LYS A 194 13.33 2.06 22.05
N ASP A 195 14.24 2.97 21.65
CA ASP A 195 13.88 4.32 21.21
C ASP A 195 13.03 4.33 19.93
N GLU A 196 13.14 3.30 19.08
CA GLU A 196 12.31 3.16 17.88
C GLU A 196 10.91 2.69 18.26
N LEU A 197 10.83 1.69 19.13
CA LEU A 197 9.59 1.15 19.69
C LEU A 197 8.78 2.24 20.43
N ASP A 198 9.43 2.98 21.33
CA ASP A 198 8.80 4.06 22.09
C ASP A 198 8.26 5.18 21.18
N LYS A 199 8.91 5.47 20.03
CA LYS A 199 8.41 6.43 19.03
C LYS A 199 7.19 5.92 18.26
N GLY A 200 7.05 4.61 18.13
CA GLY A 200 5.89 3.94 17.54
C GLY A 200 4.78 3.64 18.55
N ASN A 201 4.83 4.26 19.73
CA ASN A 201 3.90 4.10 20.85
C ASN A 201 3.73 2.65 21.33
N LEU A 202 4.76 1.83 21.18
CA LEU A 202 4.73 0.45 21.66
C LEU A 202 6.00 0.19 22.47
N THR A 203 5.88 -0.17 23.73
CA THR A 203 7.05 -0.37 24.60
C THR A 203 7.64 -1.76 24.39
N PHE A 204 8.93 -1.93 24.71
CA PHE A 204 9.57 -3.25 24.71
C PHE A 204 8.85 -4.27 25.61
N LEU A 205 8.23 -3.82 26.71
CA LEU A 205 7.46 -4.69 27.59
C LEU A 205 6.19 -5.19 26.90
N GLU A 206 5.42 -4.29 26.27
CA GLU A 206 4.21 -4.64 25.53
C GLU A 206 4.52 -5.61 24.37
N VAL A 207 5.60 -5.37 23.62
CA VAL A 207 6.05 -6.30 22.56
C VAL A 207 6.30 -7.71 23.12
N LYS A 208 6.95 -7.79 24.29
CA LYS A 208 7.25 -9.07 24.93
C LYS A 208 5.99 -9.76 25.45
N GLU A 209 5.11 -9.02 26.11
CA GLU A 209 3.84 -9.53 26.64
C GLU A 209 2.92 -10.03 25.52
N GLY A 210 2.82 -9.28 24.41
CA GLY A 210 2.08 -9.68 23.21
C GLY A 210 2.63 -10.97 22.60
N LEU A 211 3.96 -11.10 22.47
CA LEU A 211 4.58 -12.33 21.97
C LEU A 211 4.31 -13.53 22.89
N GLU A 212 4.49 -13.37 24.21
CA GLU A 212 4.25 -14.45 25.19
C GLU A 212 2.77 -14.89 25.17
N TYR A 213 1.84 -13.94 25.07
CA TYR A 213 0.41 -14.22 24.94
C TYR A 213 0.11 -15.09 23.72
N LEU A 214 0.59 -14.69 22.53
CA LEU A 214 0.35 -15.44 21.29
C LEU A 214 0.99 -16.82 21.27
N GLN A 215 2.19 -16.96 21.85
CA GLN A 215 2.84 -18.26 22.00
C GLN A 215 2.05 -19.19 22.93
N GLY A 216 1.44 -18.65 23.99
CA GLY A 216 0.56 -19.38 24.88
C GLY A 216 -0.72 -19.91 24.19
N LEU A 217 -1.22 -19.21 23.17
CA LEU A 217 -2.37 -19.65 22.37
C LEU A 217 -2.05 -20.80 21.39
N GLN A 218 -0.77 -21.07 21.12
CA GLN A 218 -0.36 -22.21 20.28
C GLN A 218 -0.19 -23.53 21.06
N MET A 219 -0.28 -23.49 22.40
CA MET A 219 -0.18 -24.68 23.28
C MET A 219 -1.51 -25.42 23.40
#